data_AF-A0A972QBX7-F1
#
_entry.id   AF-A0A972QBX7-F1
#
_cell.length_a   1.000
_cell.length_b   1.000
_cell.length_c   1.000
_cell.angle_alpha   90.00
_cell.angle_beta   90.00
_cell.angle_gamma   90.00
#
_symmetry.space_group_name_H-M   'P 1'
#
loop_
_entity.id
_entity.type
_entity.pdbx_description
1 polymer ?
#
loop_
_entity_poly.entity_id
_entity_poly.type
_entity_poly.pdbx_seq_one_letter_code
_entity_poly.pdbx_strand_id
1 'polypeptide(L)' 'MSNHKIGDKIANNINVYAILLAGGTGTRLWPVSRELYPKQLVKFIGNDSLVQSTIKRL' A
#
# COMPACT_ATOMS: atom_id res chain seq x y z
N MET A 1 5.61 31.08 33.27
CA MET A 1 4.61 30.64 32.26
C MET A 1 4.98 31.31 30.94
N SER A 2 5.26 30.70 29.80
CA SER A 2 5.48 29.32 29.33
C SER A 2 6.28 29.48 28.02
N ASN A 3 7.58 29.15 28.03
CA ASN A 3 8.47 29.21 26.86
C ASN A 3 8.44 27.89 26.06
N HIS A 4 7.25 27.36 25.76
CA HIS A 4 7.11 25.97 25.28
C HIS A 4 6.38 25.81 23.93
N LYS A 5 6.49 26.75 22.98
CA LYS A 5 5.73 26.64 21.71
C LYS A 5 6.43 27.03 20.40
N ILE A 6 7.75 27.25 20.41
CA ILE A 6 8.49 27.63 19.18
C ILE A 6 9.25 26.43 18.59
N GLY A 7 9.80 25.54 19.43
CA GLY A 7 10.53 24.35 18.98
C GLY A 7 9.64 23.29 18.29
N ASP A 8 8.40 23.12 18.75
CA ASP A 8 7.51 22.07 18.24
C ASP A 8 6.95 22.35 16.84
N LYS A 9 6.94 23.62 16.39
CA LYS A 9 6.45 23.98 15.05
C LYS A 9 7.42 23.57 13.93
N ILE A 10 8.71 23.43 14.24
CA ILE A 10 9.76 23.11 13.26
C ILE A 10 9.90 21.59 13.08
N ALA A 11 9.50 20.80 14.07
CA ALA A 11 9.68 19.34 14.09
C ALA A 11 8.67 18.54 13.24
N ASN A 12 7.59 19.15 12.73
CA ASN A 12 6.38 18.39 12.35
C ASN A 12 6.01 18.38 10.87
N ASN A 13 6.97 18.57 9.94
CA ASN A 13 6.67 18.53 8.51
C ASN A 13 7.41 17.41 7.75
N ILE A 14 7.50 16.22 8.35
CA ILE A 14 8.04 15.03 7.70
C ILE A 14 6.91 14.35 6.92
N ASN A 15 6.96 14.44 5.58
CA ASN A 15 6.03 13.71 4.72
C ASN A 15 6.48 12.25 4.59
N VAL A 16 5.65 11.32 5.05
CA VAL A 16 5.88 9.87 4.90
C VAL A 16 5.04 9.36 3.75
N TYR A 17 5.68 8.69 2.79
CA TYR A 17 5.02 8.11 1.63
C TYR A 17 5.09 6.58 1.70
N ALA A 18 3.95 5.93 1.52
CA ALA A 18 3.90 4.48 1.33
C ALA A 18 3.96 4.17 -0.16
N ILE A 19 4.86 3.26 -0.56
CA ILE A 19 4.95 2.77 -1.95
C ILE A 19 4.56 1.30 -1.98
N LEU A 20 3.56 0.97 -2.79
CA LEU A 20 3.14 -0.40 -3.03
C LEU A 20 3.80 -0.96 -4.29
N LEU A 21 4.68 -1.95 -4.12
CA LEU A 21 5.32 -2.63 -5.24
C LEU A 21 4.38 -3.68 -5.84
N ALA A 22 3.85 -3.38 -7.02
CA ALA A 22 2.85 -4.19 -7.72
C ALA A 22 3.44 -4.96 -8.91
N GLY A 23 4.60 -5.61 -8.75
CA GLY A 23 5.29 -6.35 -9.83
C GLY A 23 5.06 -7.87 -9.87
N GLY A 24 5.67 -8.50 -10.88
CA GLY A 24 5.68 -9.95 -11.11
C GLY A 24 4.54 -10.44 -12.01
N THR A 25 4.84 -11.41 -12.89
CA THR A 25 3.92 -11.95 -13.92
C THR A 25 2.81 -12.84 -13.37
N GLY A 26 2.89 -13.25 -12.10
CA GLY A 26 1.85 -14.03 -11.44
C GLY A 26 1.71 -15.48 -11.90
N THR A 27 2.73 -16.06 -12.54
CA THR A 27 2.69 -17.45 -13.06
C THR A 27 2.35 -18.52 -12.02
N ARG A 28 2.72 -18.31 -10.75
CA ARG A 28 2.38 -19.23 -9.63
C ARG A 28 0.89 -19.25 -9.28
N LEU A 29 0.12 -18.26 -9.74
CA LEU A 29 -1.32 -18.13 -9.53
C LEU A 29 -2.11 -18.46 -10.80
N TRP A 30 -1.48 -19.09 -11.80
CA TRP A 30 -2.22 -19.63 -12.94
C TRP A 30 -3.24 -20.68 -12.44
N PRO A 31 -4.48 -20.73 -12.96
CA PRO A 31 -5.01 -19.99 -14.11
C PRO A 31 -5.59 -18.60 -13.78
N VAL A 32 -5.61 -18.22 -12.51
CA VAL A 32 -6.26 -17.00 -12.01
C VAL A 32 -5.52 -15.74 -12.45
N SER A 33 -4.19 -15.77 -12.45
CA SER A 33 -3.38 -14.69 -13.01
C SER A 33 -2.97 -15.04 -14.45
N ARG A 34 -3.26 -14.13 -15.38
CA ARG A 34 -2.85 -14.21 -16.79
C ARG A 34 -2.26 -12.87 -17.21
N GLU A 35 -1.68 -12.79 -18.39
CA GLU A 35 -1.10 -11.55 -18.92
C GLU A 35 -2.06 -10.35 -18.87
N LEU A 36 -3.31 -10.56 -19.31
CA LEU A 36 -4.36 -9.53 -19.26
C LEU A 36 -5.12 -9.47 -17.92
N TYR A 37 -4.80 -10.35 -16.98
CA TYR A 37 -5.46 -10.47 -15.67
C TYR A 37 -4.40 -10.51 -14.56
N PRO A 38 -3.82 -9.34 -14.20
CA PRO A 38 -2.70 -9.26 -13.28
C PRO A 38 -3.12 -9.64 -11.84
N LYS A 39 -2.30 -10.45 -11.17
CA LYS A 39 -2.57 -10.96 -9.79
C LYS A 39 -2.99 -9.88 -8.80
N GLN A 40 -2.44 -8.68 -8.93
CA GLN A 40 -2.61 -7.55 -8.02
C GLN A 40 -4.08 -7.11 -7.95
N LEU A 41 -4.82 -7.28 -9.04
CA LEU A 41 -6.24 -6.91 -9.16
C LEU A 41 -7.19 -8.08 -8.88
N VAL A 42 -6.66 -9.29 -8.67
CA VAL A 42 -7.46 -10.49 -8.40
C VAL A 42 -7.96 -10.49 -6.96
N LYS A 43 -9.22 -10.89 -6.78
CA LYS A 43 -9.82 -11.23 -5.48
C LYS A 43 -9.41 -12.64 -5.06
N PHE A 44 -8.19 -12.78 -4.58
CA PHE A 44 -7.62 -14.09 -4.27
C PHE A 44 -8.05 -14.59 -2.89
N ILE A 45 -8.21 -13.69 -1.92
CA ILE A 45 -8.63 -14.00 -0.56
C ILE A 45 -9.75 -13.03 -0.19
N GLY A 46 -10.94 -13.58 0.09
CA GLY A 46 -12.11 -12.78 0.45
C GLY A 46 -12.62 -11.92 -0.71
N ASN A 47 -13.16 -10.75 -0.38
CA ASN A 47 -13.91 -9.91 -1.32
C ASN A 47 -13.09 -8.78 -1.97
N ASP A 48 -11.88 -8.54 -1.47
CA ASP A 48 -10.99 -7.47 -1.92
C ASP A 48 -9.94 -7.98 -2.89
N SER A 49 -9.47 -7.12 -3.80
CA SER A 49 -8.26 -7.40 -4.56
C SER A 49 -7.02 -7.43 -3.65
N LEU A 50 -5.92 -8.02 -4.12
CA LEU A 50 -4.66 -8.01 -3.38
C LEU A 50 -4.16 -6.58 -3.10
N VAL A 51 -4.34 -5.65 -4.06
CA VAL A 51 -4.02 -4.23 -3.87
C VAL A 51 -4.90 -3.61 -2.78
N GLN A 52 -6.22 -3.79 -2.85
CA GLN A 52 -7.14 -3.26 -1.85
C GLN A 52 -6.83 -3.80 -0.46
N SER A 53 -6.56 -5.10 -0.35
CA SER A 53 -6.18 -5.74 0.91
C SER A 53 -4.86 -5.20 1.47
N THR A 54 -3.91 -4.84 0.61
CA THR A 54 -2.61 -4.29 1.05
C THR A 54 -2.76 -2.85 1.51
N ILE A 55 -3.54 -2.03 0.80
CA ILE A 55 -3.83 -0.65 1.19
C ILE A 55 -4.53 -0.60 2.55
N LYS A 56 -5.48 -1.51 2.82
CA LYS A 56 -6.17 -1.59 4.12
C LYS A 56 -5.27 -1.92 5.31
N ARG A 57 -4.03 -2.37 5.10
CA ARG A 57 -3.06 -2.68 6.15
C ARG A 57 -2.11 -1.52 6.47
N LEU A 58 -2.04 -0.51 5.60
CA LEU A 58 -1.25 0.71 5.79
C LEU A 58 -2.01 1.68 6.69
#